data_AF-A0ABD5VW54-F1
#
_entry.id   AF-A0ABD5VW54-F1
#
_cell.length_a   1.000
_cell.length_b   1.000
_cell.length_c   1.000
_cell.angle_alpha   90.00
_cell.angle_beta   90.00
_cell.angle_gamma   90.00
#
_symmetry.space_group_name_H-M   'P 1'
#
loop_
_entity.id
_entity.type
_entity.pdbx_description
1 polymer ?
#
loop_
_entity_poly.entity_id
_entity_poly.type
_entity_poly.pdbx_seq_one_letter_code
_entity_poly.pdbx_strand_id
1 'polypeptide(L)'
;MREVVDDHIPVSDGEQPQGVYNSHVIEDHDTVTIETRRGFELTGSNNHRIRLPDGSWKRLDNFELGDEIEISGGNEVWSTDLVPIEWTNPESVTLDDVAEEAGVSVWTVMRYRKTGRAEKAEEIESAQRGTTVNHTSRTAR
;
A
#
# COMPACT_ATOMS: atom_id res chain seq x y z
N MET A 1 6.76 18.83 34.24
CA MET A 1 5.53 18.81 33.42
C MET A 1 5.65 19.69 32.18
N ARG A 2 6.18 20.94 32.26
CA ARG A 2 6.54 21.75 31.06
C ARG A 2 7.46 20.99 30.09
N GLU A 3 8.50 20.36 30.62
CA GLU A 3 9.52 19.65 29.84
C GLU A 3 8.98 18.48 28.97
N VAL A 4 7.86 17.85 29.34
CA VAL A 4 7.25 16.76 28.53
C VAL A 4 6.38 17.33 27.40
N VAL A 5 5.82 18.51 27.60
CA VAL A 5 4.88 19.16 26.68
C VAL A 5 5.64 19.89 25.57
N ASP A 6 6.77 20.52 25.92
CA ASP A 6 7.57 21.34 25.00
C ASP A 6 8.27 20.50 23.90
N ASP A 7 8.46 19.20 24.11
CA ASP A 7 9.07 18.27 23.13
C ASP A 7 8.05 17.59 22.19
N HIS A 8 6.74 17.85 22.35
CA HIS A 8 5.72 17.24 21.49
C HIS A 8 5.58 17.97 20.15
N ILE A 9 5.57 17.19 19.07
CA ILE A 9 5.18 17.67 17.74
C ILE A 9 3.70 18.13 17.80
N PRO A 10 3.33 19.27 17.18
CA PRO A 10 1.95 19.69 17.08
C PRO A 10 1.04 18.58 16.51
N VAL A 11 -0.17 18.49 17.04
CA VAL A 11 -1.17 17.48 16.68
C VAL A 11 -2.33 18.10 15.89
N SER A 12 -3.02 17.28 15.11
CA SER A 12 -4.28 17.60 14.41
C SER A 12 -5.48 17.75 15.34
N ASP A 13 -6.24 18.85 15.35
CA ASP A 13 -7.64 18.86 15.86
C ASP A 13 -8.70 18.58 14.78
N GLY A 14 -8.29 18.43 13.52
CA GLY A 14 -9.19 18.28 12.37
C GLY A 14 -9.44 19.55 11.57
N GLU A 15 -9.05 20.72 12.08
CA GLU A 15 -9.14 22.00 11.38
C GLU A 15 -7.74 22.63 11.20
N GLN A 16 -6.91 22.62 12.24
CA GLN A 16 -5.59 23.24 12.22
C GLN A 16 -4.60 22.50 13.15
N PRO A 17 -3.29 22.73 13.02
CA PRO A 17 -2.31 22.24 13.98
C PRO A 17 -2.52 22.85 15.38
N GLN A 18 -2.43 22.02 16.41
CA GLN A 18 -2.55 22.41 17.81
C GLN A 18 -1.31 22.01 18.60
N GLY A 19 -0.86 22.90 19.48
CA GLY A 19 0.17 22.57 20.47
C GLY A 19 -0.38 21.61 21.52
N VAL A 20 0.37 20.56 21.84
CA VAL A 20 0.09 19.75 23.03
C VAL A 20 0.33 20.65 24.24
N TYR A 21 -0.57 20.64 25.22
CA TYR A 21 -0.44 21.43 26.44
C TYR A 21 -0.37 20.56 27.72
N ASN A 22 -0.67 19.27 27.60
CA ASN A 22 -0.66 18.30 28.67
C ASN A 22 -0.40 16.90 28.10
N SER A 23 0.33 16.07 28.85
CA SER A 23 0.47 14.64 28.61
C SER A 23 0.18 13.91 29.91
N HIS A 24 -0.65 12.88 29.84
CA HIS A 24 -1.09 12.09 30.99
C HIS A 24 -0.99 10.60 30.67
N VAL A 25 -0.40 9.84 31.60
CA VAL A 25 -0.22 8.40 31.48
C VAL A 25 -1.07 7.73 32.54
N ILE A 26 -1.87 6.76 32.14
CA ILE A 26 -2.66 5.92 33.02
C ILE A 26 -2.16 4.49 32.84
N GLU A 27 -1.51 3.96 33.88
CA GLU A 27 -1.00 2.60 33.88
C GLU A 27 -2.15 1.59 34.10
N ASP A 28 -1.97 0.36 33.60
CA ASP A 28 -2.88 -0.77 33.80
C ASP A 28 -4.36 -0.49 33.49
N HIS A 29 -4.62 0.28 32.43
CA HIS A 29 -5.98 0.60 32.00
C HIS A 29 -6.43 -0.31 30.85
N ASP A 30 -7.67 -0.80 30.92
CA ASP A 30 -8.26 -1.62 29.86
C ASP A 30 -8.28 -0.86 28.53
N THR A 31 -7.82 -1.53 27.47
CA THR A 31 -7.81 -1.03 26.10
C THR A 31 -8.73 -1.83 25.20
N VAL A 32 -9.23 -1.17 24.16
CA VAL A 32 -9.97 -1.77 23.05
C VAL A 32 -9.23 -1.42 21.77
N THR A 33 -9.15 -2.39 20.86
CA THR A 33 -8.60 -2.21 19.51
C THR A 33 -9.70 -2.43 18.50
N ILE A 34 -9.86 -1.47 17.58
CA ILE A 34 -10.75 -1.60 16.43
C ILE A 34 -9.94 -1.51 15.14
N GLU A 35 -10.36 -2.26 14.12
CA GLU A 35 -9.80 -2.20 12.79
C GLU A 35 -10.89 -1.80 11.80
N THR A 36 -10.60 -0.78 10.98
CA THR A 36 -11.51 -0.37 9.91
C THR A 36 -11.37 -1.31 8.71
N ARG A 37 -12.39 -1.38 7.86
CA ARG A 37 -12.34 -2.13 6.59
C ARG A 37 -11.17 -1.72 5.67
N ARG A 38 -10.64 -0.51 5.83
CA ARG A 38 -9.50 0.00 5.06
C ARG A 38 -8.13 -0.32 5.70
N GLY A 39 -8.12 -1.09 6.78
CA GLY A 39 -6.89 -1.52 7.47
C GLY A 39 -6.30 -0.50 8.45
N PHE A 40 -7.02 0.59 8.77
CA PHE A 40 -6.61 1.47 9.86
C PHE A 40 -6.95 0.83 11.20
N GLU A 41 -5.96 0.75 12.08
CA GLU A 41 -6.12 0.28 13.46
C GLU A 41 -6.14 1.47 14.42
N LEU A 42 -7.02 1.40 15.41
CA LEU A 42 -7.08 2.34 16.50
C LEU A 42 -7.15 1.57 17.82
N THR A 43 -6.20 1.83 18.71
CA THR A 43 -6.13 1.27 20.06
C THR A 43 -6.17 2.38 21.08
N GLY A 44 -7.05 2.25 22.08
CA GLY A 44 -7.16 3.21 23.16
C GLY A 44 -7.90 2.65 24.36
N SER A 45 -7.98 3.41 25.45
CA SER A 45 -8.76 3.05 26.63
C SER A 45 -10.22 2.74 26.27
N ASN A 46 -10.87 1.81 26.99
CA ASN A 46 -12.27 1.45 26.74
C ASN A 46 -13.23 2.67 26.70
N ASN A 47 -12.98 3.68 27.53
CA ASN A 47 -13.77 4.92 27.63
C ASN A 47 -13.33 6.03 26.64
N HIS A 48 -12.32 5.77 25.82
CA HIS A 48 -11.87 6.71 24.80
C HIS A 48 -13.00 6.98 23.82
N ARG A 49 -13.19 8.23 23.38
CA ARG A 49 -14.30 8.60 22.49
C ARG A 49 -13.80 8.97 21.12
N ILE A 50 -14.47 8.45 20.10
CA ILE A 50 -14.19 8.69 18.68
C ILE A 50 -15.38 9.38 18.05
N ARG A 51 -15.10 10.33 17.16
CA ARG A 51 -16.12 11.09 16.45
C ARG A 51 -16.70 10.26 15.31
N LEU A 52 -18.02 10.24 15.23
CA LEU A 52 -18.77 9.60 14.14
C LEU A 52 -18.98 10.60 12.99
N PRO A 53 -19.33 10.14 11.78
CA PRO A 53 -19.56 11.02 10.62
C PRO A 53 -20.66 12.07 10.81
N ASP A 54 -21.61 11.85 11.73
CA ASP A 54 -22.66 12.81 12.09
C ASP A 54 -22.19 13.88 13.10
N GLY A 55 -20.91 13.83 13.50
CA GLY A 55 -20.29 14.74 14.46
C GLY A 55 -20.53 14.37 15.92
N SER A 56 -21.31 13.33 16.21
CA SER A 56 -21.47 12.80 17.55
C SER A 56 -20.24 12.01 18.01
N TRP A 57 -20.18 11.70 19.30
CA TRP A 57 -19.04 10.99 19.90
C TRP A 57 -19.49 9.66 20.50
N LYS A 58 -18.77 8.60 20.17
CA LYS A 58 -19.03 7.24 20.65
C LYS A 58 -17.83 6.70 21.40
N ARG A 59 -18.05 5.99 22.50
CA ARG A 59 -16.97 5.32 23.25
C ARG A 59 -16.43 4.12 22.47
N LEU A 60 -15.14 3.85 22.61
CA LEU A 60 -14.42 2.80 21.90
C LEU A 60 -15.00 1.42 22.18
N ASP A 61 -15.36 1.14 23.44
CA ASP A 61 -15.99 -0.11 23.86
C ASP A 61 -17.43 -0.33 23.40
N ASN A 62 -18.07 0.70 22.84
CA ASN A 62 -19.42 0.60 22.32
C ASN A 62 -19.46 0.41 20.79
N PHE A 63 -18.31 0.39 20.11
CA PHE A 63 -18.26 0.14 18.67
C PHE A 63 -18.59 -1.30 18.32
N GLU A 64 -19.36 -1.47 17.26
CA GLU A 64 -19.77 -2.74 16.71
C GLU A 64 -19.32 -2.85 15.25
N LEU A 65 -19.24 -4.08 14.73
CA LEU A 65 -18.90 -4.31 13.32
C LEU A 65 -19.92 -3.63 12.41
N GLY A 66 -19.43 -2.81 11.50
CA GLY A 66 -20.27 -2.05 10.55
C GLY A 66 -20.49 -0.60 10.96
N ASP A 67 -20.09 -0.19 12.17
CA ASP A 67 -20.03 1.22 12.53
C ASP A 67 -19.02 1.97 11.65
N GLU A 68 -19.32 3.24 11.40
CA GLU A 68 -18.45 4.15 10.68
C GLU A 68 -17.75 5.10 11.65
N ILE A 69 -16.51 5.46 11.34
CA ILE A 69 -15.74 6.47 12.07
C ILE A 69 -15.35 7.60 11.13
N GLU A 70 -15.29 8.81 11.65
CA GLU A 70 -14.74 9.94 10.92
C GLU A 70 -13.21 9.94 11.04
N ILE A 71 -12.52 9.96 9.90
CA ILE A 71 -11.07 10.14 9.83
C ILE A 71 -10.82 11.39 8.99
N SER A 72 -10.25 12.43 9.59
CA SER A 72 -9.82 13.61 8.85
C SER A 72 -8.73 13.19 7.85
N GLY A 73 -8.82 13.65 6.60
CA GLY A 73 -7.95 13.31 5.48
C GLY A 73 -6.51 13.86 5.59
N GLY A 74 -5.88 13.62 6.73
CA GLY A 74 -4.49 13.94 7.01
C GLY A 74 -4.18 15.38 7.38
N ASN A 75 -5.13 16.33 7.39
CA ASN A 75 -4.84 17.73 7.73
C ASN A 75 -3.55 18.25 7.06
N GLU A 76 -3.48 18.08 5.74
CA GLU A 76 -2.33 18.43 4.89
C GLU A 76 -1.06 17.58 5.08
N VAL A 77 -1.09 16.50 5.88
CA VAL A 77 0.01 15.52 6.00
C VAL A 77 0.21 14.74 4.70
N TRP A 78 -0.85 14.54 3.91
CA TRP A 78 -0.74 13.98 2.57
C TRP A 78 -0.53 15.12 1.57
N SER A 79 0.53 15.01 0.77
CA SER A 79 0.80 15.99 -0.28
C SER A 79 -0.39 16.07 -1.24
N THR A 80 -0.86 17.28 -1.49
CA THR A 80 -1.85 17.56 -2.54
C THR A 80 -1.23 17.53 -3.94
N ASP A 81 0.10 17.54 -4.01
CA ASP A 81 0.83 17.55 -5.26
C ASP A 81 0.95 16.13 -5.82
N LEU A 82 0.70 15.99 -7.12
CA LEU A 82 0.95 14.74 -7.81
C LEU A 82 2.46 14.45 -7.78
N VAL A 83 2.84 13.35 -7.15
CA VAL A 83 4.22 12.88 -7.18
C VAL A 83 4.47 12.23 -8.55
N PRO A 84 5.42 12.72 -9.36
CA PRO A 84 5.79 12.08 -10.60
C PRO A 84 6.41 10.71 -10.28
N ILE A 85 5.80 9.65 -10.80
CA ILE A 85 6.38 8.31 -10.74
C ILE A 85 7.27 8.17 -11.97
N GLU A 86 8.56 7.92 -11.75
CA GLU A 86 9.47 7.51 -12.83
C GLU A 86 9.12 6.09 -13.26
N TRP A 87 8.07 6.00 -14.08
CA TRP A 87 7.61 4.75 -14.67
C TRP A 87 8.12 4.67 -16.11
N THR A 88 9.02 3.71 -16.35
CA THR A 88 9.43 3.33 -17.69
C THR A 88 8.63 2.09 -18.08
N ASN A 89 8.00 2.11 -19.25
CA ASN A 89 7.35 0.93 -19.79
C ASN A 89 8.40 -0.21 -19.89
N PRO A 90 8.22 -1.35 -19.20
CA PRO A 90 9.14 -2.45 -19.37
C PRO A 90 9.07 -2.94 -20.82
N GLU A 91 10.19 -2.88 -21.54
CA GLU A 91 10.34 -3.51 -22.84
C GLU A 91 10.38 -5.03 -22.63
N SER A 92 9.22 -5.66 -22.54
CA SER A 92 9.11 -7.11 -22.52
C SER A 92 9.09 -7.63 -23.96
N VAL A 93 9.99 -8.55 -24.28
CA VAL A 93 9.93 -9.33 -25.52
C VAL A 93 8.63 -10.14 -25.52
N THR A 94 7.80 -9.93 -26.55
CA THR A 94 6.53 -10.60 -26.73
C THR A 94 6.70 -11.95 -27.45
N LEU A 95 5.63 -12.74 -27.50
CA LEU A 95 5.64 -13.98 -28.30
C LEU A 95 5.74 -13.71 -29.80
N ASP A 96 5.30 -12.54 -30.25
CA ASP A 96 5.41 -12.08 -31.63
C ASP A 96 6.87 -11.79 -31.97
N ASP A 97 7.62 -11.11 -31.09
CA ASP A 97 9.05 -10.86 -31.27
C ASP A 97 9.85 -12.18 -31.36
N VAL A 98 9.54 -13.14 -30.47
CA VAL A 98 10.17 -14.49 -30.50
C VAL A 98 9.82 -15.23 -31.79
N ALA A 99 8.58 -15.10 -32.27
CA ALA A 99 8.13 -15.76 -33.49
C ALA A 99 8.79 -15.17 -34.73
N GLU A 100 8.92 -13.84 -34.79
CA GLU A 100 9.63 -13.12 -35.85
C GLU A 100 11.11 -13.51 -35.88
N GLU A 101 11.80 -13.47 -34.74
CA GLU A 101 13.22 -13.83 -34.64
C GLU A 101 13.49 -15.29 -35.03
N ALA A 102 12.65 -16.23 -34.59
CA ALA A 102 12.77 -17.64 -34.93
C ALA A 102 12.24 -17.97 -36.36
N GLY A 103 11.63 -17.01 -37.05
CA GLY A 103 11.02 -17.19 -38.37
C GLY A 103 9.94 -18.27 -38.36
N VAL A 104 9.05 -18.22 -37.37
CA VAL A 104 7.90 -19.12 -37.18
C VAL A 104 6.63 -18.32 -36.87
N SER A 105 5.48 -18.99 -36.85
CA SER A 105 4.25 -18.37 -36.34
C SER A 105 4.22 -18.35 -34.80
N VAL A 106 3.53 -17.38 -34.20
CA VAL A 106 3.25 -17.32 -32.75
C VAL A 106 2.61 -18.62 -32.25
N TRP A 107 1.75 -19.24 -33.06
CA TRP A 107 1.14 -20.54 -32.74
C TRP A 107 2.18 -21.66 -32.59
N THR A 108 3.24 -21.63 -33.40
CA THR A 108 4.37 -22.57 -33.27
C THR A 108 5.11 -22.34 -31.95
N VAL A 109 5.33 -21.10 -31.54
CA VAL A 109 5.95 -20.77 -30.23
C VAL A 109 5.07 -21.25 -29.08
N MET A 110 3.76 -20.96 -29.10
CA MET A 110 2.82 -21.42 -28.07
C MET A 110 2.77 -22.96 -27.98
N ARG A 111 2.72 -23.63 -29.13
CA ARG A 111 2.74 -25.09 -29.22
C ARG A 111 4.07 -25.66 -28.71
N TYR A 112 5.20 -25.04 -29.04
CA TYR A 112 6.50 -25.42 -28.52
C TYR A 112 6.53 -25.34 -26.99
N ARG A 113 6.09 -24.22 -26.39
CA ARG A 113 6.03 -24.08 -24.92
C ARG A 113 5.17 -25.13 -24.24
N LYS A 114 4.13 -25.63 -24.91
CA LYS A 114 3.23 -26.67 -24.39
C LYS A 114 3.78 -28.09 -24.55
N THR A 115 4.51 -28.36 -25.63
CA THR A 115 4.87 -29.73 -26.04
C THR A 115 6.36 -30.04 -25.98
N GLY A 116 7.21 -29.00 -25.87
CA GLY A 116 8.66 -29.10 -25.96
C GLY A 116 9.17 -29.54 -27.34
N ARG A 117 8.31 -29.51 -28.38
CA ARG A 117 8.64 -30.05 -29.70
C ARG A 117 8.24 -29.10 -30.82
N ALA A 118 9.23 -28.70 -31.63
CA ALA A 118 9.07 -27.97 -32.87
C ALA A 118 10.23 -28.31 -33.80
N GLU A 119 10.04 -28.19 -35.11
CA GLU A 119 11.10 -28.37 -36.10
C GLU A 119 12.23 -27.34 -35.92
N LYS A 120 11.84 -26.10 -35.57
CA LYS A 120 12.75 -24.99 -35.22
C LYS A 120 12.88 -24.75 -33.72
N ALA A 121 13.05 -25.82 -32.94
CA ALA A 121 13.13 -25.72 -31.48
C ALA A 121 14.33 -24.90 -31.00
N GLU A 122 15.50 -25.06 -31.64
CA GLU A 122 16.74 -24.37 -31.25
C GLU A 122 16.64 -22.85 -31.48
N GLU A 123 16.01 -22.42 -32.57
CA GLU A 123 15.78 -21.02 -32.90
C GLU A 123 14.79 -20.36 -31.93
N ILE A 124 13.71 -21.07 -31.58
CA ILE A 124 12.74 -20.60 -30.58
C ILE A 124 13.40 -20.44 -29.21
N GLU A 125 14.27 -21.38 -28.81
CA GLU A 125 15.00 -21.27 -27.55
C GLU A 125 16.06 -20.17 -27.56
N SER A 126 16.76 -19.97 -28.68
CA SER A 126 17.74 -18.90 -28.82
C SER A 126 17.09 -17.52 -28.67
N ALA A 127 15.96 -17.30 -29.35
CA ALA A 127 15.17 -16.07 -29.25
C ALA A 127 14.66 -15.82 -27.82
N GLN A 128 14.27 -16.87 -27.09
CA GLN A 128 13.89 -16.76 -25.67
C GLN A 128 15.08 -16.49 -24.74
N ARG A 129 16.28 -17.00 -25.05
CA ARG A 129 17.49 -16.79 -24.22
C ARG A 129 18.01 -15.36 -24.32
N GLY A 130 17.88 -14.72 -25.48
CA GLY A 130 18.19 -13.30 -25.68
C GLY A 130 17.34 -12.36 -24.81
N THR A 131 16.19 -12.84 -24.31
CA THR A 131 15.23 -12.08 -23.48
C THR A 131 15.64 -11.94 -22.01
N THR A 132 16.64 -12.69 -21.52
CA THR A 132 17.01 -12.66 -20.09
C THR A 132 17.96 -11.50 -19.78
N VAL A 133 17.45 -10.25 -19.81
CA VAL A 133 18.15 -9.12 -19.19
C VAL A 133 17.23 -8.48 -18.15
N ASN A 134 17.73 -8.47 -16.91
CA ASN A 134 17.26 -7.71 -15.76
C ASN A 134 15.83 -7.93 -15.26
N HIS A 135 15.62 -9.00 -14.50
CA HIS A 135 14.67 -9.00 -13.39
C HIS A 135 15.42 -9.15 -12.06
N THR A 136 16.30 -8.18 -11.73
CA THR A 136 16.71 -8.00 -10.34
C THR A 136 15.68 -7.10 -9.67
N SER A 137 14.62 -7.70 -9.15
CA SER A 137 13.69 -7.05 -8.26
C SER A 137 14.44 -6.60 -7.01
N ARG A 138 14.74 -5.29 -6.91
CA ARG A 138 15.13 -4.66 -5.64
C ARG A 138 13.88 -4.60 -4.77
N THR A 139 13.69 -5.61 -3.93
CA THR A 139 12.81 -5.51 -2.77
C THR A 139 13.47 -4.53 -1.79
N ALA A 140 12.97 -3.30 -1.74
CA ALA A 140 13.32 -2.35 -0.69
C ALA A 140 12.84 -2.92 0.66
N ARG A 141 13.76 -2.98 1.62
CA ARG A 141 13.48 -3.08 3.05
C ARG A 141 13.35 -1.69 3.63
#